data_AF-A0A955W3E7-F1
#
_entry.id   AF-A0A955W3E7-F1
#
_cell.length_a   1.000
_cell.length_b   1.000
_cell.length_c   1.000
_cell.angle_alpha   90.00
_cell.angle_beta   90.00
_cell.angle_gamma   90.00
#
_symmetry.space_group_name_H-M   'P 1'
#
loop_
_entity.id
_entity.type
_entity.pdbx_description
1 polymer ?
#
loop_
_entity_poly.entity_id
_entity_poly.type
_entity_poly.pdbx_seq_one_letter_code
_entity_poly.pdbx_strand_id
1 'polypeptide(L)'
;MTELHGYWTPGFTKLYEAALNADPAFQKATKSFKGTFLFRAMDTPWGTDAETTYEVDHGTVVASPSVRPAPWVEMRNAPFDKHAHFARATAPFAIWAKLDRGEMNVLGALASPDYHIEGPKLKIARAIPVLNAMSAVSARLPKRYA
;
A
#
# COMPACT_ATOMS: atom_id res chain seq x y z
N MET A 1 21.60 -0.76 18.15
CA MET A 1 20.93 -1.09 16.87
C MET A 1 19.47 -0.74 17.04
N THR A 2 18.91 0.12 16.20
CA THR A 2 17.47 0.44 16.25
C THR A 2 16.70 -0.77 15.71
N GLU A 3 15.71 -1.25 16.45
CA GLU A 3 14.88 -2.37 16.03
C GLU A 3 14.14 -2.01 14.73
N LEU A 4 14.15 -2.91 13.74
CA LEU A 4 13.45 -2.69 12.48
C LEU A 4 11.94 -2.69 12.69
N HIS A 5 11.21 -1.81 11.99
CA HIS A 5 9.75 -1.84 12.01
C HIS A 5 9.22 -3.08 11.28
N GLY A 6 8.13 -3.66 11.78
CA GLY A 6 7.36 -4.66 11.03
C GLY A 6 6.69 -4.00 9.83
N TYR A 7 6.68 -4.66 8.68
CA TYR A 7 5.94 -4.21 7.49
C TYR A 7 4.45 -3.98 7.87
N TRP A 8 3.67 -3.14 7.19
CA TRP A 8 2.26 -2.88 7.57
C TRP A 8 1.97 -2.39 9.02
N THR A 9 3.00 -2.08 9.83
CA THR A 9 2.82 -1.44 11.14
C THR A 9 2.83 0.08 11.00
N PRO A 10 2.22 0.84 11.94
CA PRO A 10 2.25 2.30 11.88
C PRO A 10 3.67 2.88 11.85
N GLY A 11 4.62 2.24 12.54
CA GLY A 11 6.03 2.63 12.52
C GLY A 11 6.66 2.52 11.13
N PHE A 12 6.39 1.42 10.41
CA PHE A 12 6.83 1.27 9.04
C PHE A 12 6.13 2.26 8.10
N THR A 13 4.82 2.47 8.26
CA THR A 13 4.07 3.43 7.43
C THR A 13 4.67 4.84 7.53
N LYS A 14 5.03 5.29 8.73
CA LYS A 14 5.68 6.60 8.93
C LYS A 14 7.06 6.68 8.28
N LEU A 15 7.87 5.62 8.40
CA LEU A 15 9.16 5.51 7.70
C LEU A 15 8.97 5.59 6.18
N TYR A 16 7.96 4.90 5.67
CA TYR A 16 7.66 4.81 4.25
C TYR A 16 7.13 6.12 3.68
N GLU A 17 6.22 6.81 4.38
CA GLU A 17 5.75 8.15 4.04
C GLU A 17 6.90 9.15 3.92
N ALA A 18 7.81 9.18 4.91
CA ALA A 18 8.98 10.04 4.86
C ALA A 18 9.89 9.72 3.66
N ALA A 19 10.07 8.42 3.37
CA ALA A 19 10.88 7.97 2.24
C ALA A 19 10.25 8.29 0.88
N LEU A 20 8.92 8.22 0.74
CA LEU A 20 8.21 8.62 -0.48
C LEU A 20 8.40 10.11 -0.75
N ASN A 21 8.18 10.94 0.27
CA ASN A 21 8.31 12.39 0.17
C ASN A 21 9.75 12.84 -0.15
N ALA A 22 10.75 12.04 0.21
CA ALA A 22 12.16 12.32 -0.07
C ALA A 22 12.67 11.71 -1.40
N ASP A 23 11.88 10.88 -2.09
CA ASP A 23 12.36 10.13 -3.25
C ASP A 23 12.18 10.88 -4.58
N PRO A 24 13.27 11.21 -5.31
CA PRO A 24 13.17 11.97 -6.56
C PRO A 24 12.44 11.22 -7.68
N ALA A 25 12.54 9.89 -7.74
CA ALA A 25 11.90 9.10 -8.78
C ALA A 25 10.39 9.03 -8.55
N PHE A 26 9.97 8.87 -7.30
CA PHE A 26 8.58 8.96 -6.89
C PHE A 26 8.01 10.35 -7.18
N GLN A 27 8.66 11.42 -6.72
CA GLN A 27 8.23 12.80 -6.99
C GLN A 27 8.04 13.07 -8.49
N LYS A 28 8.96 12.57 -9.34
CA LYS A 28 8.84 12.67 -10.79
C LYS A 28 7.64 11.89 -11.33
N ALA A 29 7.42 10.66 -10.85
CA ALA A 29 6.31 9.81 -11.27
C ALA A 29 4.93 10.38 -10.87
N THR A 30 4.85 11.12 -9.76
CA THR A 30 3.61 11.69 -9.24
C THR A 30 3.42 13.17 -9.56
N LYS A 31 4.29 13.79 -10.35
CA LYS A 31 4.27 15.24 -10.61
C LYS A 31 2.91 15.75 -11.12
N SER A 32 2.18 14.95 -11.89
CA SER A 32 0.85 15.29 -12.42
C SER A 32 -0.28 14.44 -11.80
N PHE A 33 0.03 13.67 -10.76
CA PHE A 33 -0.93 12.78 -10.12
C PHE A 33 -1.51 13.44 -8.86
N LYS A 34 -2.84 13.35 -8.74
CA LYS A 34 -3.57 13.64 -7.51
C LYS A 34 -4.62 12.54 -7.30
N GLY A 35 -4.61 11.95 -6.11
CA GLY A 35 -5.55 10.89 -5.77
C GLY A 35 -5.20 10.16 -4.49
N THR A 36 -6.18 9.41 -3.98
CA THR A 36 -6.09 8.73 -2.70
C THR A 36 -6.18 7.22 -2.88
N PHE A 37 -5.17 6.47 -2.45
CA PHE A 37 -5.18 5.02 -2.46
C PHE A 37 -5.55 4.48 -1.08
N LEU A 38 -6.26 3.34 -1.03
CA LEU A 38 -6.48 2.58 0.19
C LEU A 38 -5.89 1.18 0.02
N PHE A 39 -4.89 0.83 0.82
CA PHE A 39 -4.33 -0.52 0.81
C PHE A 39 -4.70 -1.25 2.09
N ARG A 40 -5.03 -2.54 1.97
CA ARG A 40 -5.46 -3.40 3.07
C ARG A 40 -4.67 -4.71 3.09
N ALA A 41 -4.09 -5.03 4.23
CA ALA A 41 -3.49 -6.32 4.52
C ALA A 41 -4.29 -7.06 5.57
N MET A 42 -4.63 -8.31 5.25
CA MET A 42 -5.31 -9.22 6.18
C MET A 42 -4.30 -10.17 6.81
N ASP A 43 -4.59 -10.57 8.06
CA ASP A 43 -3.94 -11.67 8.76
C ASP A 43 -2.40 -11.51 8.77
N THR A 44 -1.95 -10.34 9.21
CA THR A 44 -0.53 -10.03 9.31
C THR A 44 0.14 -10.90 10.39
N PRO A 45 1.48 -11.12 10.33
CA PRO A 45 2.23 -11.86 11.33
C PRO A 45 2.17 -11.24 12.74
N TRP A 46 1.72 -10.00 12.87
CA TRP A 46 1.50 -9.33 14.15
C TRP A 46 0.12 -9.59 14.75
N GLY A 47 -0.68 -10.49 14.16
CA GLY A 47 -2.03 -10.80 14.62
C GLY A 47 -3.05 -9.70 14.32
N THR A 48 -2.77 -8.84 13.33
CA THR A 48 -3.61 -7.68 12.99
C THR A 48 -4.05 -7.70 11.55
N ASP A 49 -5.18 -7.04 11.29
CA ASP A 49 -5.50 -6.50 9.98
C ASP A 49 -5.10 -5.02 9.96
N ALA A 50 -4.65 -4.55 8.80
CA ALA A 50 -4.18 -3.19 8.62
C ALA A 50 -4.79 -2.59 7.35
N GLU A 51 -5.18 -1.33 7.43
CA GLU A 51 -5.43 -0.50 6.27
C GLU A 51 -4.59 0.77 6.33
N THR A 52 -4.22 1.31 5.18
CA THR A 52 -3.52 2.60 5.10
C THR A 52 -4.06 3.38 3.92
N THR A 53 -4.51 4.59 4.20
CA THR A 53 -4.86 5.58 3.18
C THR A 53 -3.62 6.39 2.82
N TYR A 54 -3.29 6.44 1.53
CA TYR A 54 -2.21 7.25 0.99
C TYR A 54 -2.81 8.35 0.11
N GLU A 55 -2.79 9.59 0.59
CA GLU A 55 -3.18 10.76 -0.17
C GLU A 55 -1.97 11.29 -0.92
N VAL A 56 -2.03 11.29 -2.26
CA VAL A 56 -0.96 11.79 -3.11
C VAL A 56 -1.41 13.09 -3.76
N ASP A 57 -0.59 14.13 -3.63
CA ASP A 57 -0.82 15.44 -4.23
C ASP A 57 0.50 15.96 -4.84
N HIS A 58 0.65 15.80 -6.16
CA HIS A 58 1.76 16.35 -6.96
C HIS A 58 3.18 16.13 -6.38
N GLY A 59 3.48 14.92 -5.88
CA GLY A 59 4.79 14.61 -5.28
C GLY A 59 4.79 14.52 -3.76
N THR A 60 3.75 15.05 -3.10
CA THR A 60 3.60 14.93 -1.65
C THR A 60 2.69 13.76 -1.31
N VAL A 61 3.01 13.04 -0.24
CA VAL A 61 2.22 11.93 0.30
C VAL A 61 1.92 12.17 1.76
N VAL A 62 0.67 11.96 2.15
CA VAL A 62 0.26 11.80 3.55
C VAL A 62 -0.29 10.40 3.75
N ALA A 63 0.17 9.69 4.79
CA ALA A 63 -0.26 8.34 5.09
C ALA A 63 -1.05 8.27 6.40
N SER A 64 -2.23 7.64 6.35
CA SER A 64 -3.10 7.44 7.53
C SER A 64 -3.29 5.94 7.78
N PRO A 65 -2.43 5.31 8.61
CA PRO A 65 -2.57 3.90 8.95
C PRO A 65 -3.63 3.67 10.03
N SER A 66 -4.39 2.58 9.88
CA SER A 66 -5.30 2.06 10.91
C SER A 66 -5.05 0.56 11.04
N VAL A 67 -4.79 0.10 12.27
CA VAL A 67 -4.43 -1.29 12.55
C VAL A 67 -5.29 -1.79 13.71
N ARG A 68 -5.89 -2.96 13.54
CA ARG A 68 -6.72 -3.62 14.58
C ARG A 68 -6.42 -5.11 14.64
N PRO A 69 -6.70 -5.79 15.77
CA PRO A 69 -6.59 -7.24 15.84
C PRO A 69 -7.37 -7.93 14.70
N ALA A 70 -6.77 -8.97 14.12
CA ALA A 70 -7.43 -9.79 13.12
C ALA A 70 -8.38 -10.81 13.81
N PRO A 71 -9.56 -11.11 13.23
CA PRO A 71 -10.11 -10.49 12.02
C PRO A 71 -10.80 -9.15 12.32
N TRP A 72 -10.45 -8.12 11.56
CA TRP A 72 -11.15 -6.83 11.59
C TRP A 72 -12.33 -6.87 10.61
N VAL A 73 -13.47 -7.39 11.11
CA VAL A 73 -14.68 -7.67 10.33
C VAL A 73 -15.21 -6.43 9.61
N GLU A 74 -15.22 -5.26 10.28
CA GLU A 74 -15.73 -4.02 9.69
C GLU A 74 -14.89 -3.57 8.49
N MET A 75 -13.57 -3.67 8.56
CA MET A 75 -12.69 -3.34 7.42
C MET A 75 -12.95 -4.30 6.26
N ARG A 76 -12.98 -5.62 6.52
CA ARG A 76 -13.14 -6.65 5.49
C ARG A 76 -14.47 -6.53 4.73
N ASN A 77 -15.53 -6.09 5.41
CA ASN A 77 -16.87 -5.94 4.84
C ASN A 77 -17.21 -4.52 4.34
N ALA A 78 -16.35 -3.52 4.60
CA ALA A 78 -16.63 -2.15 4.22
C ALA A 78 -16.76 -2.00 2.68
N PRO A 79 -17.83 -1.36 2.17
CA PRO A 79 -17.97 -1.10 0.75
C PRO A 79 -16.87 -0.16 0.24
N PHE A 80 -16.53 -0.26 -1.05
CA PHE A 80 -15.58 0.66 -1.66
C PHE A 80 -16.24 2.01 -1.94
N ASP A 81 -15.72 3.05 -1.28
CA ASP A 81 -16.13 4.43 -1.55
C ASP A 81 -15.32 5.02 -2.71
N LYS A 82 -15.94 5.03 -3.90
CA LYS A 82 -15.39 5.59 -5.14
C LYS A 82 -15.27 7.12 -5.15
N HIS A 83 -15.88 7.82 -4.19
CA HIS A 83 -15.79 9.27 -4.06
C HIS A 83 -14.60 9.68 -3.18
N ALA A 84 -14.29 8.88 -2.16
CA ALA A 84 -13.13 9.09 -1.29
C ALA A 84 -11.83 8.52 -1.86
N HIS A 85 -11.89 7.39 -2.57
CA HIS A 85 -10.70 6.66 -2.98
C HIS A 85 -10.62 6.47 -4.50
N PHE A 86 -9.41 6.67 -5.03
CA PHE A 86 -9.05 6.39 -6.40
C PHE A 86 -9.09 4.88 -6.70
N ALA A 87 -8.49 4.10 -5.80
CA ALA A 87 -8.49 2.65 -5.85
C ALA A 87 -8.31 2.07 -4.45
N ARG A 88 -8.81 0.85 -4.26
CA ARG A 88 -8.55 0.02 -3.08
C ARG A 88 -7.91 -1.29 -3.49
N ALA A 89 -6.85 -1.69 -2.80
CA ALA A 89 -6.26 -3.01 -2.96
C ALA A 89 -6.32 -3.76 -1.62
N THR A 90 -6.83 -4.98 -1.64
CA THR A 90 -6.97 -5.85 -0.47
C THR A 90 -6.37 -7.21 -0.78
N ALA A 91 -5.46 -7.68 0.09
CA ALA A 91 -4.87 -9.00 -0.03
C ALA A 91 -4.39 -9.53 1.34
N PRO A 92 -4.20 -10.85 1.48
CA PRO A 92 -3.47 -11.42 2.61
C PRO A 92 -2.05 -10.87 2.69
N PHE A 93 -1.49 -10.78 3.90
CA PHE A 93 -0.12 -10.30 4.13
C PHE A 93 0.92 -11.02 3.24
N ALA A 94 0.76 -12.33 3.03
CA ALA A 94 1.67 -13.12 2.20
C ALA A 94 1.77 -12.61 0.75
N ILE A 95 0.68 -12.11 0.17
CA ILE A 95 0.69 -11.52 -1.19
C ILE A 95 1.45 -10.20 -1.18
N TRP A 96 1.18 -9.34 -0.20
CA TRP A 96 1.92 -8.09 -0.04
C TRP A 96 3.42 -8.31 0.18
N ALA A 97 3.80 -9.31 0.98
CA ALA A 97 5.20 -9.64 1.19
C ALA A 97 5.90 -10.13 -0.08
N LYS A 98 5.23 -10.98 -0.89
CA LYS A 98 5.75 -11.41 -2.20
C LYS A 98 5.93 -10.24 -3.16
N LEU A 99 4.96 -9.33 -3.19
CA LEU A 99 5.04 -8.10 -4.00
C LEU A 99 6.21 -7.21 -3.57
N ASP A 100 6.35 -6.96 -2.27
CA ASP A 100 7.39 -6.07 -1.73
C ASP A 100 8.80 -6.61 -1.96
N ARG A 101 8.98 -7.94 -1.91
CA ARG A 101 10.25 -8.61 -2.17
C ARG A 101 10.55 -8.84 -3.65
N GLY A 102 9.62 -8.50 -4.55
CA GLY A 102 9.76 -8.78 -5.98
C GLY A 102 9.64 -10.25 -6.37
N GLU A 103 9.20 -11.12 -5.44
CA GLU A 103 8.84 -12.52 -5.73
C GLU A 103 7.57 -12.60 -6.59
N MET A 104 6.78 -11.52 -6.60
CA MET A 104 5.60 -11.30 -7.43
C MET A 104 5.62 -9.87 -7.96
N ASN A 105 5.22 -9.65 -9.21
CA ASN A 105 5.02 -8.30 -9.76
C ASN A 105 3.54 -7.91 -9.74
N VAL A 106 3.21 -6.65 -10.04
CA VAL A 106 1.83 -6.13 -10.02
C VAL A 106 0.90 -6.93 -10.95
N LEU A 107 1.37 -7.36 -12.12
CA LEU A 107 0.57 -8.18 -13.03
C LEU A 107 0.28 -9.57 -12.45
N GLY A 108 1.27 -10.18 -11.79
CA GLY A 108 1.10 -11.45 -11.08
C GLY A 108 0.12 -11.35 -9.91
N ALA A 109 0.14 -10.22 -9.19
CA ALA A 109 -0.87 -9.95 -8.17
C ALA A 109 -2.27 -9.79 -8.77
N LEU A 110 -2.43 -9.01 -9.84
CA LEU A 110 -3.73 -8.83 -10.51
C LEU A 110 -4.32 -10.14 -11.06
N ALA A 111 -3.50 -11.16 -11.31
CA ALA A 111 -3.93 -12.50 -11.71
C ALA A 111 -4.23 -13.43 -10.52
N SER A 112 -3.83 -13.06 -9.30
CA SER A 112 -4.08 -13.85 -8.09
C SER A 112 -5.55 -13.72 -7.66
N PRO A 113 -6.23 -14.83 -7.34
CA PRO A 113 -7.58 -14.76 -6.76
C PRO A 113 -7.58 -14.10 -5.37
N ASP A 114 -6.43 -14.01 -4.71
CA ASP A 114 -6.30 -13.47 -3.36
C ASP A 114 -6.02 -11.96 -3.35
N TYR A 115 -5.76 -11.36 -4.51
CA TYR A 115 -5.53 -9.93 -4.65
C TYR A 115 -6.73 -9.25 -5.26
N HIS A 116 -7.45 -8.50 -4.44
CA HIS A 116 -8.65 -7.80 -4.85
C HIS A 116 -8.35 -6.33 -5.08
N ILE A 117 -8.65 -5.83 -6.28
CA ILE A 117 -8.53 -4.42 -6.62
C ILE A 117 -9.88 -3.83 -7.02
N GLU A 118 -10.22 -2.70 -6.42
CA GLU A 118 -11.45 -1.97 -6.66
C GLU A 118 -11.12 -0.56 -7.15
N GLY A 119 -11.93 -0.04 -8.07
CA GLY A 119 -11.75 1.27 -8.69
C GLY A 119 -11.88 1.20 -10.22
N PRO A 120 -11.97 2.36 -10.91
CA PRO A 120 -12.11 2.37 -12.36
C PRO A 120 -10.82 1.85 -13.02
N LYS A 121 -10.91 0.74 -13.77
CA LYS A 121 -9.76 0.06 -14.40
C LYS A 121 -8.85 1.00 -15.20
N LEU A 122 -9.42 1.90 -16.01
CA LEU A 122 -8.67 2.89 -16.79
C LEU A 122 -7.91 3.90 -15.90
N LYS A 123 -8.48 4.26 -14.74
CA LYS A 123 -7.80 5.13 -13.78
C LYS A 123 -6.65 4.36 -13.13
N ILE A 124 -6.88 3.14 -12.65
CA ILE A 124 -5.84 2.26 -12.08
C ILE A 124 -4.68 2.09 -13.08
N ALA A 125 -4.97 1.81 -14.36
CA ALA A 125 -3.95 1.67 -15.39
C ALA A 125 -3.06 2.93 -15.53
N ARG A 126 -3.66 4.13 -15.46
CA ARG A 126 -2.92 5.40 -15.49
C ARG A 126 -2.08 5.65 -14.22
N ALA A 127 -2.44 5.02 -13.11
CA ALA A 127 -1.71 5.11 -11.86
C ALA A 127 -0.59 4.06 -11.72
N ILE A 128 -0.45 3.11 -12.65
CA ILE A 128 0.60 2.08 -12.60
C ILE A 128 2.01 2.66 -12.38
N PRO A 129 2.44 3.75 -13.06
CA PRO A 129 3.76 4.34 -12.79
C PRO A 129 3.93 4.81 -11.34
N VAL A 130 2.87 5.35 -10.73
CA VAL A 130 2.87 5.77 -9.32
C VAL A 130 2.97 4.57 -8.40
N LEU A 131 2.15 3.53 -8.64
CA LEU A 131 2.17 2.29 -7.84
C LEU A 131 3.52 1.57 -7.93
N ASN A 132 4.16 1.56 -9.10
CA ASN A 132 5.50 1.01 -9.28
C ASN A 132 6.55 1.82 -8.51
N ALA A 133 6.48 3.16 -8.54
CA ALA A 133 7.39 4.01 -7.78
C ALA A 133 7.21 3.81 -6.26
N MET A 134 5.96 3.71 -5.80
CA MET A 134 5.63 3.34 -4.42
C MET A 134 6.28 2.00 -4.03
N SER A 135 6.04 0.94 -4.82
CA SER A 135 6.63 -0.37 -4.59
C SER A 135 8.16 -0.34 -4.54
N ALA A 136 8.81 0.38 -5.46
CA ALA A 136 10.26 0.51 -5.48
C ALA A 136 10.82 1.22 -4.23
N VAL A 137 10.16 2.28 -3.76
CA VAL A 137 10.53 2.96 -2.52
C VAL A 137 10.31 2.07 -1.31
N SER A 138 9.22 1.30 -1.27
CA SER A 138 8.98 0.35 -0.19
C SER A 138 10.10 -0.70 -0.15
N ALA A 139 10.38 -1.39 -1.27
CA ALA A 139 11.30 -2.52 -1.33
C ALA A 139 12.72 -2.25 -0.78
N ARG A 140 13.20 -1.00 -0.88
CA ARG A 140 14.52 -0.59 -0.35
C ARG A 140 14.56 -0.29 1.15
N LEU A 141 13.40 -0.15 1.81
CA LEU A 141 13.34 0.24 3.21
C LEU A 141 13.59 -0.96 4.14
N PRO A 142 14.37 -0.77 5.21
CA PRO A 142 14.62 -1.84 6.16
C PRO A 142 13.35 -2.14 6.95
N LYS A 143 12.94 -3.41 6.98
CA LYS A 143 11.69 -3.88 7.62
C LYS A 143 11.76 -5.35 7.99
N ARG A 144 10.83 -5.79 8.82
CA ARG A 144 10.60 -7.20 9.14
C ARG A 144 9.28 -7.70 8.55
N TYR A 145 9.25 -8.99 8.24
CA TYR A 145 8.05 -9.67 7.76
C TYR A 145 7.53 -10.73 8.73
N ALA A 146 8.17 -10.86 9.89
CA ALA A 146 7.81 -11.66 11.05
C ALA A 146 8.56 -11.07 12.26
#